data_AF-A0A538U151-F1
#
_entry.id   AF-A0A538U151-F1
#
_cell.length_a   1.000
_cell.length_b   1.000
_cell.length_c   1.000
_cell.angle_alpha   90.00
_cell.angle_beta   90.00
_cell.angle_gamma   90.00
#
_symmetry.space_group_name_H-M   'P 1'
#
loop_
_entity.id
_entity.type
_entity.pdbx_description
1 polymer ?
#
loop_
_entity_poly.entity_id
_entity_poly.type
_entity_poly.pdbx_seq_one_letter_code
_entity_poly.pdbx_strand_id
1 'polypeptide(L)'
;MPKSRRKRTLYSNQKRSSVLETAQKEGLTANEVQKRFGVTPVTYYSWRRKYGVGGRRRSAKVRANGGTLEQQVRSEVQAKVREILPTILRNEVSSYLDTVLRARGRARRA
;
A
#
# COMPACT_ATOMS: atom_id res chain seq x y z
N MET A 1 -44.27 -8.85 29.48
CA MET A 1 -44.53 -9.83 28.39
C MET A 1 -43.21 -10.27 27.75
N PRO A 2 -42.84 -11.56 27.78
CA PRO A 2 -41.64 -12.03 27.11
C PRO A 2 -41.82 -11.97 25.58
N LYS A 3 -40.92 -11.25 24.89
CA LYS A 3 -40.92 -11.14 23.42
C LYS A 3 -40.52 -12.48 22.81
N SER A 4 -41.40 -13.08 22.00
CA SER A 4 -41.12 -14.32 21.27
C SER A 4 -39.88 -14.16 20.36
N ARG A 5 -38.98 -15.13 20.41
CA ARG A 5 -37.74 -15.13 19.61
C ARG A 5 -38.08 -15.52 18.17
N ARG A 6 -37.71 -14.68 17.20
CA ARG A 6 -37.91 -14.96 15.77
C ARG A 6 -37.13 -16.23 15.37
N LYS A 7 -37.75 -17.08 14.54
CA LYS A 7 -37.08 -18.25 13.95
C LYS A 7 -35.85 -17.79 13.16
N ARG A 8 -34.69 -18.41 13.43
CA ARG A 8 -33.44 -18.11 12.72
C ARG A 8 -33.46 -18.81 11.36
N THR A 9 -33.43 -18.03 10.29
CA THR A 9 -33.23 -18.53 8.94
C THR A 9 -31.78 -18.95 8.74
N LEU A 10 -31.56 -20.22 8.43
CA LEU A 10 -30.27 -20.77 8.04
C LEU A 10 -30.19 -20.80 6.52
N TYR A 11 -29.32 -19.97 5.95
CA TYR A 11 -29.03 -20.02 4.52
C TYR A 11 -27.99 -21.12 4.26
N SER A 12 -28.19 -21.97 3.25
CA SER A 12 -27.20 -22.97 2.85
C SER A 12 -25.94 -22.31 2.29
N ASN A 13 -24.79 -22.98 2.41
CA ASN A 13 -23.52 -22.43 1.91
C ASN A 13 -23.54 -22.20 0.39
N GLN A 14 -24.18 -23.09 -0.38
CA GLN A 14 -24.37 -22.94 -1.83
C GLN A 14 -25.19 -21.69 -2.19
N LYS A 15 -26.25 -21.39 -1.43
CA LYS A 15 -27.04 -20.19 -1.66
C LYS A 15 -26.25 -18.92 -1.35
N ARG A 16 -25.39 -18.95 -0.32
CA ARG A 16 -24.52 -17.82 0.03
C ARG A 16 -23.51 -17.52 -1.08
N SER A 17 -22.83 -18.54 -1.60
CA SER A 17 -21.83 -18.36 -2.65
C SER A 17 -22.46 -17.84 -3.95
N SER A 18 -23.56 -18.44 -4.39
CA SER A 18 -24.27 -18.01 -5.61
C SER A 18 -24.73 -16.55 -5.54
N VAL A 19 -25.28 -16.12 -4.40
CA VAL A 19 -25.70 -14.71 -4.21
C VAL A 19 -24.50 -13.75 -4.23
N LEU A 20 -23.38 -14.12 -3.60
CA LEU A 20 -22.18 -13.29 -3.57
C LEU A 20 -21.53 -13.17 -4.96
N GLU A 21 -21.42 -14.28 -5.68
CA GLU A 21 -20.87 -14.32 -7.04
C GLU A 21 -21.72 -13.48 -8.00
N THR A 22 -23.04 -13.66 -7.95
CA THR A 22 -23.96 -12.87 -8.79
C THR A 22 -23.90 -11.39 -8.46
N ALA A 23 -23.89 -11.05 -7.16
CA ALA A 23 -23.77 -9.66 -6.72
C ALA A 23 -22.44 -9.02 -7.14
N GLN A 24 -21.35 -9.79 -7.19
CA GLN A 24 -20.05 -9.30 -7.66
C GLN A 24 -20.02 -9.13 -9.18
N LYS A 25 -20.58 -10.08 -9.93
CA LYS A 25 -20.62 -10.05 -11.40
C LYS A 25 -21.47 -8.89 -11.93
N GLU A 26 -22.63 -8.66 -11.30
CA GLU A 26 -23.59 -7.64 -11.73
C GLU A 26 -23.39 -6.29 -11.01
N GLY A 27 -22.48 -6.21 -10.04
CA GLY A 27 -22.24 -4.98 -9.28
C GLY A 27 -23.42 -4.57 -8.38
N LEU A 28 -24.23 -5.52 -7.93
CA LEU A 28 -25.45 -5.25 -7.16
C LEU A 28 -25.15 -4.63 -5.79
N THR A 29 -25.96 -3.64 -5.43
CA THR A 29 -26.01 -3.06 -4.09
C THR A 29 -26.78 -3.96 -3.13
N ALA A 30 -26.59 -3.77 -1.82
CA ALA A 30 -27.25 -4.58 -0.80
C ALA A 30 -28.79 -4.49 -0.86
N ASN A 31 -29.34 -3.34 -1.28
CA ASN A 31 -30.77 -3.14 -1.47
C ASN A 31 -31.30 -3.94 -2.66
N GLU A 32 -30.53 -4.03 -3.74
CA GLU A 32 -30.89 -4.84 -4.90
C GLU A 32 -30.78 -6.33 -4.60
N VAL A 33 -29.76 -6.72 -3.84
CA VAL A 33 -29.62 -8.10 -3.35
C VAL A 33 -30.82 -8.49 -2.47
N GLN A 34 -31.31 -7.58 -1.64
CA GLN A 34 -32.53 -7.80 -0.87
C GLN A 34 -33.75 -7.99 -1.78
N LYS A 35 -33.92 -7.14 -2.79
CA LYS A 35 -35.06 -7.23 -3.73
C LYS A 35 -35.02 -8.51 -4.56
N ARG A 36 -33.85 -8.91 -5.04
CA ARG A 36 -33.69 -10.08 -5.94
C ARG A 36 -33.64 -11.41 -5.19
N PHE A 37 -32.94 -11.46 -4.06
CA PHE A 37 -32.63 -12.73 -3.37
C PHE A 37 -33.29 -12.86 -1.99
N GLY A 38 -34.00 -11.82 -1.52
CA GLY A 38 -34.64 -11.82 -0.19
C GLY A 38 -33.65 -11.86 0.97
N VAL A 39 -32.37 -11.54 0.72
CA VAL A 39 -31.33 -11.52 1.75
C VAL A 39 -31.26 -10.12 2.34
N THR A 40 -31.42 -10.01 3.65
CA THR A 40 -31.35 -8.69 4.30
C THR A 40 -29.97 -8.05 4.10
N PRO A 41 -29.87 -6.72 3.99
CA PRO A 41 -28.59 -6.03 3.79
C PRO A 41 -27.56 -6.40 4.86
N VAL A 42 -27.98 -6.51 6.12
CA VAL A 42 -27.12 -6.91 7.25
C VAL A 42 -26.54 -8.33 7.03
N THR A 43 -27.37 -9.27 6.59
CA THR A 43 -26.93 -10.63 6.28
C THR A 43 -25.93 -10.62 5.11
N TYR A 44 -26.23 -9.88 4.05
CA TYR A 44 -25.33 -9.74 2.90
C TYR A 44 -23.97 -9.16 3.29
N TYR A 45 -23.94 -8.07 4.07
CA TYR A 45 -22.69 -7.50 4.58
C TYR A 45 -21.91 -8.48 5.45
N SER A 46 -22.60 -9.27 6.27
CA SER A 46 -21.95 -10.29 7.10
C SER A 46 -21.27 -11.38 6.27
N TRP A 47 -21.91 -11.81 5.16
CA TRP A 47 -21.32 -12.75 4.23
C TRP A 47 -20.17 -12.11 3.46
N ARG A 48 -20.38 -10.93 2.87
CA ARG A 48 -19.34 -10.19 2.14
C ARG A 48 -18.10 -9.91 3.00
N ARG A 49 -18.28 -9.69 4.32
CA ARG A 49 -17.18 -9.55 5.29
C ARG A 49 -16.41 -10.87 5.49
N LYS A 50 -17.12 -11.99 5.61
CA LYS A 50 -16.52 -13.32 5.81
C LYS A 50 -15.83 -13.88 4.55
N TYR A 51 -16.40 -13.64 3.38
CA TYR A 51 -15.94 -14.19 2.10
C TYR A 51 -15.00 -13.24 1.32
N GLY A 52 -14.54 -12.14 1.92
CA GLY A 52 -13.29 -11.50 1.48
C GLY A 52 -13.35 -10.10 0.85
N VAL A 53 -14.47 -9.37 0.86
CA VAL A 53 -14.49 -8.00 0.28
C VAL A 53 -14.47 -6.88 1.34
N GLY A 54 -14.22 -7.22 2.61
CA GLY A 54 -14.23 -6.29 3.75
C GLY A 54 -12.92 -6.16 4.54
N GLY A 55 -11.90 -6.98 4.27
CA GLY A 55 -10.72 -7.07 5.13
C GLY A 55 -9.57 -6.09 4.86
N ARG A 56 -9.59 -5.33 3.75
CA ARG A 56 -8.43 -4.48 3.35
C ARG A 56 -8.74 -3.01 3.07
N ARG A 57 -9.92 -2.50 3.43
CA ARG A 57 -10.27 -1.08 3.18
C ARG A 57 -9.94 -0.10 4.32
N ARG A 58 -9.24 -0.53 5.37
CA ARG A 58 -8.57 0.40 6.31
C ARG A 58 -7.05 0.57 6.05
N SER A 59 -6.54 0.07 4.92
CA SER A 59 -5.13 0.27 4.52
C SER A 59 -4.98 0.85 3.11
N ALA A 60 -6.08 1.08 2.40
CA ALA A 60 -6.06 1.55 1.01
C ALA A 60 -6.24 3.08 0.86
N LYS A 61 -6.27 3.86 1.95
CA LYS A 61 -6.38 5.33 1.88
C LYS A 61 -5.02 6.06 1.94
N VAL A 62 -3.90 5.32 2.00
CA VAL A 62 -2.55 5.93 2.14
C VAL A 62 -1.66 5.77 0.90
N ARG A 63 -2.09 5.06 -0.16
CA ARG A 63 -1.14 4.65 -1.23
C ARG A 63 -1.41 5.09 -2.67
N ALA A 64 -2.44 5.86 -2.97
CA ALA A 64 -2.77 6.12 -4.39
C ALA A 64 -2.32 7.47 -4.95
N ASN A 65 -2.15 8.55 -4.16
CA ASN A 65 -2.01 9.90 -4.75
C ASN A 65 -0.76 10.71 -4.35
N GLY A 66 0.11 10.21 -3.48
CA GLY A 66 1.30 10.97 -3.03
C GLY A 66 2.65 10.33 -3.38
N GLY A 67 2.65 9.19 -4.07
CA GLY A 67 3.87 8.39 -4.27
C GLY A 67 4.66 8.74 -5.52
N THR A 68 4.01 9.12 -6.61
CA THR A 68 4.64 9.09 -7.95
C THR A 68 5.61 10.24 -8.18
N LEU A 69 5.20 11.49 -7.92
CA LEU A 69 6.05 12.66 -8.12
C LEU A 69 7.21 12.71 -7.13
N GLU A 70 6.96 12.43 -5.85
CA GLU A 70 8.02 12.40 -4.83
C GLU A 70 9.04 11.28 -5.10
N GLN A 71 8.58 10.11 -5.57
CA GLN A 71 9.49 9.02 -5.97
C GLN A 71 10.32 9.40 -7.19
N GLN A 72 9.70 10.08 -8.18
CA GLN A 72 10.40 10.55 -9.37
C GLN A 72 11.47 11.58 -9.01
N VAL A 73 11.13 12.61 -8.24
CA VAL A 73 12.09 13.63 -7.77
C VAL A 73 13.22 12.98 -6.97
N ARG A 74 12.91 12.04 -6.05
CA ARG A 74 13.96 11.33 -5.30
C ARG A 74 14.89 10.51 -6.18
N SER A 75 14.37 9.83 -7.21
CA SER A 75 15.20 9.05 -8.13
C SER A 75 16.14 9.93 -8.96
N GLU A 76 15.67 11.10 -9.38
CA GLU A 76 16.45 12.04 -10.19
C GLU A 76 17.56 12.70 -9.36
N VAL A 77 17.24 13.14 -8.14
CA VAL A 77 18.23 13.67 -7.19
C VAL A 77 19.30 12.61 -6.89
N GLN A 78 18.90 11.36 -6.64
CA GLN A 78 19.87 10.28 -6.38
C GLN A 78 20.78 9.98 -7.57
N ALA A 79 20.25 10.03 -8.81
CA ALA A 79 21.05 9.86 -10.00
C ALA A 79 22.11 10.96 -10.13
N LYS A 80 21.72 12.22 -9.90
CA LYS A 80 22.65 13.36 -10.00
C LYS A 80 23.72 13.34 -8.91
N VAL A 81 23.35 12.95 -7.70
CA VAL A 81 24.30 12.75 -6.59
C VAL A 81 25.34 11.68 -6.93
N ARG A 82 24.94 10.56 -7.53
CA ARG A 82 25.88 9.50 -7.94
C ARG A 82 26.86 9.95 -9.03
N GLU A 83 26.44 10.86 -9.90
CA GLU A 83 27.30 11.42 -10.96
C GLU A 83 28.35 12.39 -10.38
N ILE A 84 27.94 13.25 -9.44
CA ILE A 84 28.80 14.34 -8.94
C ILE A 84 29.75 13.85 -7.83
N LEU A 85 29.30 12.95 -6.94
CA LEU A 85 30.06 12.52 -5.76
C LEU A 85 31.48 12.00 -6.07
N PRO A 86 31.72 11.17 -7.10
CA PRO A 86 33.06 10.67 -7.39
C PRO A 86 34.06 11.77 -7.75
N THR A 87 33.60 12.88 -8.34
CA THR A 87 34.47 14.00 -8.71
C THR A 87 34.81 14.85 -7.50
N ILE A 88 33.83 15.13 -6.63
CA ILE A 88 34.05 15.85 -5.37
C ILE A 88 35.02 15.06 -4.48
N LEU A 89 34.77 13.76 -4.30
CA LEU A 89 35.63 12.92 -3.47
C LEU A 89 37.07 12.85 -4.00
N ARG A 90 37.26 12.79 -5.33
CA ARG A 90 38.60 12.84 -5.93
C ARG A 90 39.32 14.14 -5.63
N ASN A 91 38.63 15.28 -5.72
CA ASN A 91 39.23 16.59 -5.44
C ASN A 91 39.62 16.74 -3.95
N GLU A 92 38.76 16.32 -3.03
CA GLU A 92 39.04 16.35 -1.58
C GLU A 92 40.21 15.44 -1.22
N VAL A 93 40.23 14.21 -1.76
CA VAL A 93 41.32 13.27 -1.54
C VAL A 93 42.62 13.80 -2.14
N SER A 94 42.61 14.37 -3.35
CA SER A 94 43.81 14.98 -3.95
C SER A 94 44.35 16.15 -3.13
N SER A 95 43.48 17.05 -2.65
CA SER A 95 43.87 18.17 -1.78
C SER A 95 44.46 17.69 -0.44
N TYR A 96 43.84 16.67 0.17
CA TYR A 96 44.35 16.04 1.38
C TYR A 96 45.70 15.35 1.15
N LEU A 97 45.85 14.61 0.05
CA LEU A 97 47.11 13.98 -0.29
C LEU A 97 48.19 15.03 -0.58
N ASP A 98 47.89 16.12 -1.30
CA ASP A 98 48.85 17.19 -1.56
C ASP A 98 49.33 17.88 -0.28
N THR A 99 48.42 18.16 0.66
CA THR A 99 48.79 18.76 1.95
C THR A 99 49.65 17.81 2.79
N VAL A 100 49.27 16.53 2.89
CA VAL A 100 50.02 15.52 3.65
C VAL A 100 51.39 15.23 3.01
N LEU A 101 51.46 15.11 1.68
CA LEU A 101 52.70 14.80 0.97
C LEU A 101 53.65 15.99 0.91
N ARG A 102 53.16 17.23 0.79
CA ARG A 102 53.99 18.45 0.91
C ARG A 102 54.57 18.60 2.32
N ALA A 103 53.82 18.26 3.38
CA ALA A 103 54.34 18.23 4.74
C ALA A 103 55.47 17.20 4.91
N ARG A 104 55.34 16.02 4.28
CA ARG A 104 56.33 14.94 4.34
C ARG A 104 57.61 15.21 3.55
N GLY A 105 57.53 15.97 2.45
CA GLY A 105 58.69 16.37 1.64
C GLY A 105 59.57 17.43 2.31
N ARG A 106 58.98 18.32 3.11
CA ARG A 106 59.70 19.36 3.86
C ARG A 106 60.54 18.79 5.01
N ALA A 107 60.07 17.73 5.65
CA ALA A 107 60.76 17.04 6.74
C ALA A 107 62.00 16.24 6.31
N ARG A 108 62.21 15.99 5.00
CA ARG A 108 63.39 15.27 4.48
C ARG A 108 64.50 16.18 3.93
N ARG A 109 64.28 17.50 3.91
CA ARG A 109 65.24 18.50 3.42
C ARG A 109 65.70 19.48 4.51
N ALA A 110 65.36 19.23 5.76
CA ALA A 110 65.84 19.96 6.94
C ALA A 110 66.87 19.11 7.68
#